data_AF-A0A5E4XQL9-F1
#
_entry.id   AF-A0A5E4XQL9-F1
#
_cell.length_a   1.000
_cell.length_b   1.000
_cell.length_c   1.000
_cell.angle_alpha   90.00
_cell.angle_beta   90.00
_cell.angle_gamma   90.00
#
_symmetry.space_group_name_H-M   'P 1'
#
loop_
_entity.id
_entity.type
_entity.pdbx_description
1 polymer ?
#
loop_
_entity_poly.entity_id
_entity_poly.type
_entity_poly.pdbx_seq_one_letter_code
_entity_poly.pdbx_strand_id
1 'polypeptide(L)'
;MSFLDTLIAARKEAGLTQSDLGERAGLSRMTVQKAESGALDPRMSTVLEMARALDLEPMLVPASLRQEVEAFLRSGGKYLGQPSGVSAPPSIVETLASPGTTPRPAPSRS
;
A
#
# COMPACT_ATOMS: atom_id res chain seq x y z
N MET A 1 -2.84 -14.54 2.62
CA MET A 1 -2.18 -14.12 3.86
C MET A 1 -3.15 -13.19 4.59
N SER A 2 -3.48 -13.52 5.83
CA SER A 2 -4.15 -12.59 6.74
C SER A 2 -3.19 -11.46 7.11
N PHE A 3 -3.70 -10.27 7.43
CA PHE A 3 -2.87 -9.14 7.87
C PHE A 3 -2.00 -9.48 9.09
N LEU A 4 -2.50 -10.34 9.99
CA LEU A 4 -1.73 -10.80 11.14
C LEU A 4 -0.58 -11.74 10.77
N ASP A 5 -0.69 -12.50 9.66
CA ASP A 5 0.40 -13.38 9.22
C ASP A 5 1.65 -12.55 8.90
N THR A 6 1.47 -11.36 8.32
CA THR A 6 2.55 -10.41 8.04
C THR A 6 3.22 -9.93 9.32
N LEU A 7 2.44 -9.60 10.36
CA LEU A 7 3.00 -9.19 11.65
C LEU A 7 3.73 -10.33 12.37
N ILE A 8 3.20 -11.55 12.31
CA ILE A 8 3.84 -12.75 12.87
C ILE A 8 5.16 -13.04 12.17
N ALA A 9 5.19 -12.94 10.84
CA ALA A 9 6.40 -13.12 10.05
C ALA A 9 7.46 -12.08 10.42
N ALA A 10 7.09 -10.78 10.43
CA ALA A 10 8.00 -9.70 10.80
C ALA A 10 8.55 -9.84 12.22
N ARG A 11 7.72 -10.25 13.20
CA ARG A 11 8.19 -10.54 14.57
C ARG A 11 9.26 -11.63 14.59
N LYS A 12 9.03 -12.72 13.85
CA LYS A 12 9.97 -13.85 13.78
C LYS A 12 11.26 -13.46 13.07
N GLU A 13 11.17 -12.69 11.99
CA GLU A 13 12.33 -12.17 11.25
C GLU A 13 13.18 -11.22 12.12
N ALA A 14 12.54 -10.42 12.97
CA ALA A 14 13.19 -9.57 13.96
C ALA A 14 13.75 -10.35 15.17
N GLY A 15 13.56 -11.67 15.25
CA GLY A 15 14.04 -12.51 16.35
C GLY A 15 13.33 -12.28 17.68
N LEU A 16 12.16 -11.63 17.67
CA LEU A 16 11.44 -11.25 18.89
C LEU A 16 10.54 -12.38 19.38
N THR A 17 10.46 -12.56 20.68
CA THR A 17 9.42 -13.38 21.31
C THR A 17 8.08 -12.62 21.36
N GLN A 18 6.99 -13.32 21.69
CA GLN A 18 5.69 -12.68 21.95
C GLN A 18 5.74 -11.75 23.17
N SER A 19 6.63 -12.00 24.14
CA SER A 19 6.83 -11.11 25.29
C SER A 19 7.50 -9.82 24.84
N ASP A 20 8.57 -9.92 24.05
CA ASP A 20 9.32 -8.77 23.56
C ASP A 20 8.43 -7.85 22.70
N LEU A 21 7.60 -8.43 21.82
CA LEU A 21 6.62 -7.67 21.06
C LEU A 21 5.58 -7.02 21.97
N GLY A 22 5.11 -7.73 23.00
CA GLY A 22 4.19 -7.20 23.98
C GLY A 22 4.75 -5.97 24.68
N GLU A 23 5.96 -6.10 25.23
CA GLU A 23 6.66 -5.00 25.92
C GLU A 23 6.87 -3.79 25.01
N ARG A 24 7.33 -3.99 23.76
CA ARG A 24 7.52 -2.91 22.78
C ARG A 24 6.22 -2.22 22.38
N ALA A 25 5.13 -2.98 22.26
CA ALA A 25 3.82 -2.48 21.85
C ALA A 25 2.97 -1.93 23.01
N GLY A 26 3.44 -1.99 24.25
CA GLY A 26 2.63 -1.67 25.43
C GLY A 26 1.46 -2.64 25.66
N LEU A 27 1.62 -3.91 25.24
CA LEU A 27 0.62 -4.97 25.32
C LEU A 27 1.09 -6.09 26.26
N SER A 28 0.16 -6.89 26.77
CA SER A 28 0.52 -8.11 27.48
C SER A 28 0.98 -9.21 26.50
N ARG A 29 1.92 -10.07 26.93
CA ARG A 29 2.29 -11.29 26.19
C ARG A 29 1.05 -12.13 25.80
N MET A 30 0.09 -12.25 26.72
CA MET A 30 -1.15 -13.00 26.49
C MET A 30 -2.01 -12.39 25.38
N THR A 31 -2.08 -11.06 25.31
CA THR A 31 -2.76 -10.33 24.23
C THR A 31 -2.13 -10.64 22.89
N VAL A 32 -0.79 -10.56 22.80
CA VAL A 32 -0.04 -10.90 21.59
C VAL A 32 -0.28 -12.37 21.20
N GLN A 33 -0.16 -13.30 22.15
CA GLN A 33 -0.38 -14.72 21.89
C GLN A 33 -1.78 -15.00 21.32
N LYS A 34 -2.84 -14.46 21.93
CA LYS A 34 -4.22 -14.68 21.49
C LYS A 34 -4.51 -14.06 20.13
N ALA A 35 -3.92 -12.89 19.84
CA ALA A 35 -3.99 -12.29 18.52
C ALA A 35 -3.30 -13.18 17.48
N GLU A 36 -2.06 -13.63 17.74
CA GLU A 36 -1.30 -14.46 16.81
C GLU A 36 -1.91 -15.85 16.57
N SER A 37 -2.62 -16.41 17.56
CA SER A 37 -3.29 -17.71 17.41
C SER A 37 -4.69 -17.63 16.81
N GLY A 38 -5.21 -16.42 16.59
CA GLY A 38 -6.61 -16.22 16.18
C GLY A 38 -7.64 -16.53 17.28
N ALA A 39 -7.20 -16.74 18.52
CA ALA A 39 -8.09 -16.97 19.66
C ALA A 39 -8.82 -15.69 20.14
N LEU A 40 -8.43 -14.54 19.60
CA LEU A 40 -9.07 -13.24 19.80
C LEU A 40 -9.04 -12.48 18.47
N ASP A 41 -10.14 -11.78 18.16
CA ASP A 41 -10.14 -10.75 17.12
C ASP A 41 -9.60 -9.43 17.71
N PRO A 42 -8.35 -9.03 17.41
CA PRO A 42 -7.77 -7.84 18.00
C PRO A 42 -8.41 -6.57 17.46
N ARG A 43 -8.57 -5.56 18.31
CA ARG A 43 -8.97 -4.23 17.83
C ARG A 43 -7.92 -3.69 16.87
N MET A 44 -8.35 -2.88 15.91
CA MET A 44 -7.44 -2.21 14.97
C MET A 44 -6.31 -1.47 15.70
N SER A 45 -6.59 -0.80 16.81
CA SER A 45 -5.55 -0.13 17.62
C SER A 45 -4.44 -1.10 18.07
N THR A 46 -4.79 -2.29 18.52
CA THR A 46 -3.82 -3.33 18.93
C THR A 46 -2.95 -3.77 17.76
N VAL A 47 -3.57 -3.96 16.59
CA VAL A 47 -2.87 -4.31 15.36
C VAL A 47 -1.88 -3.21 14.96
N LEU A 48 -2.30 -1.94 15.06
CA LEU A 48 -1.43 -0.80 14.77
C LEU A 48 -0.26 -0.67 15.76
N GLU A 49 -0.49 -0.92 17.06
CA GLU A 49 0.62 -0.93 18.04
C GLU A 49 1.63 -2.04 17.74
N MET A 50 1.16 -3.24 17.38
CA MET A 50 2.04 -4.34 16.98
C MET A 50 2.85 -3.97 15.73
N ALA A 51 2.22 -3.36 14.73
CA ALA A 51 2.92 -2.92 13.51
C ALA A 51 4.01 -1.89 13.84
N ARG A 52 3.69 -0.85 14.62
CA ARG A 52 4.68 0.16 15.05
C ARG A 52 5.84 -0.44 15.84
N ALA A 53 5.56 -1.36 16.76
CA ALA A 53 6.58 -2.05 17.54
C ALA A 53 7.53 -2.93 16.69
N LEU A 54 7.10 -3.28 15.47
CA LEU A 54 7.85 -4.02 14.47
C LEU A 54 8.47 -3.13 13.38
N ASP A 55 8.43 -1.80 13.55
CA ASP A 55 8.91 -0.82 12.56
C ASP A 55 8.18 -0.94 11.20
N LEU A 56 6.88 -1.27 11.26
CA LEU A 56 6.00 -1.36 10.09
C LEU A 56 4.95 -0.25 10.13
N GLU A 57 4.71 0.35 8.97
CA GLU A 57 3.65 1.32 8.76
C GLU A 57 2.53 0.73 7.88
N PRO A 58 1.30 0.58 8.41
CA PRO A 58 0.16 0.15 7.61
C PRO A 58 -0.23 1.21 6.58
N MET A 59 -0.36 0.81 5.32
CA MET A 59 -0.78 1.68 4.22
C MET A 59 -2.04 1.14 3.55
N LEU A 60 -2.96 2.05 3.21
CA LEU A 60 -4.10 1.74 2.36
C LEU A 60 -3.71 1.93 0.90
N VAL A 61 -4.10 0.98 0.06
CA VAL A 61 -3.90 1.04 -1.38
C VAL A 61 -5.23 0.84 -2.10
N PRO A 62 -5.43 1.44 -3.28
CA PRO A 62 -6.58 1.12 -4.12
C PRO A 62 -6.67 -0.38 -4.39
N ALA A 63 -7.84 -0.98 -4.19
CA ALA A 63 -8.02 -2.43 -4.32
C ALA A 63 -7.63 -2.96 -5.72
N SER A 64 -7.83 -2.15 -6.76
CA SER A 64 -7.44 -2.46 -8.14
C SER A 64 -5.93 -2.61 -8.33
N LEU A 65 -5.12 -1.92 -7.51
CA LEU A 65 -3.66 -1.90 -7.63
C LEU A 65 -2.97 -2.90 -6.68
N ARG A 66 -3.72 -3.70 -5.92
CA ARG A 66 -3.14 -4.60 -4.91
C ARG A 66 -2.04 -5.50 -5.49
N GLN A 67 -2.30 -6.14 -6.63
CA GLN A 67 -1.35 -7.08 -7.24
C GLN A 67 -0.08 -6.39 -7.75
N GLU A 68 -0.21 -5.20 -8.32
CA GLU A 68 0.92 -4.39 -8.80
C GLU A 68 1.80 -3.92 -7.64
N VAL A 69 1.18 -3.46 -6.54
CA VAL A 69 1.90 -3.07 -5.32
C VAL A 69 2.61 -4.27 -4.71
N GLU A 70 1.95 -5.43 -4.58
CA GLU A 70 2.58 -6.66 -4.07
C GLU A 70 3.79 -7.09 -4.93
N ALA A 71 3.67 -7.01 -6.26
CA ALA A 71 4.77 -7.32 -7.17
C ALA A 71 5.95 -6.36 -7.02
N PHE A 72 5.66 -5.06 -6.89
CA PHE A 72 6.68 -4.02 -6.68
C PHE A 72 7.40 -4.15 -5.33
N LEU A 73 6.68 -4.48 -4.26
CA LEU A 73 7.29 -4.72 -2.95
C LEU A 73 8.19 -5.97 -2.98
N ARG A 74 7.77 -7.04 -3.68
CA ARG A 74 8.56 -8.26 -3.85
C ARG A 74 9.85 -8.04 -4.65
N SER A 75 9.87 -7.08 -5.57
CA SER A 75 11.08 -6.69 -6.30
C SER A 75 12.02 -5.77 -5.50
N GLY A 76 11.72 -5.53 -4.21
CA GLY A 76 12.51 -4.68 -3.33
C GLY A 76 12.37 -3.19 -3.64
N GLY A 77 11.19 -2.78 -4.12
CA GLY A 77 10.92 -1.38 -4.47
C GLY A 77 11.67 -0.90 -5.72
N LYS A 78 12.21 -1.84 -6.51
CA LYS A 78 12.87 -1.55 -7.78
C LYS A 78 11.94 -1.92 -8.91
N TYR A 79 11.67 -0.98 -9.81
CA TYR A 79 11.14 -1.31 -11.12
C TYR A 79 12.29 -1.96 -11.92
N LEU A 80 12.25 -3.27 -12.12
CA LEU A 80 13.12 -3.95 -13.09
C LEU A 80 12.72 -3.45 -14.47
N GLY A 81 13.39 -2.38 -14.93
CA GLY A 81 13.13 -1.74 -16.21
C GLY A 81 11.80 -0.99 -16.22
N GLN A 82 11.79 0.24 -15.74
CA GLN A 82 10.81 1.20 -16.26
C GLN A 82 11.15 1.39 -17.74
N PRO A 83 10.28 1.05 -18.71
CA PRO A 83 10.51 1.50 -20.07
C PRO A 83 10.56 3.02 -20.00
N SER A 84 11.69 3.60 -20.42
CA SER A 84 11.86 5.04 -20.54
C SER A 84 10.72 5.58 -21.42
N GLY A 85 9.70 6.21 -20.81
CA GLY A 85 8.57 6.76 -21.57
C GLY A 85 7.21 6.88 -20.86
N VAL A 86 6.93 6.13 -19.79
CA VAL A 86 5.56 6.05 -19.23
C VAL A 86 5.30 6.96 -18.02
N SER A 87 6.23 7.87 -17.67
CA SER A 87 6.02 8.84 -16.57
C SER A 87 6.09 10.31 -17.00
N ALA A 88 6.09 10.60 -18.30
CA ALA A 88 5.72 11.93 -18.74
C ALA A 88 4.19 11.97 -18.80
N PRO A 89 3.48 12.76 -17.97
CA PRO A 89 2.13 13.17 -18.36
C PRO A 89 2.20 13.72 -19.79
N PRO A 90 1.15 13.53 -20.63
CA PRO A 90 1.20 13.91 -22.03
C PRO A 90 1.73 15.34 -22.13
N SER A 91 2.80 15.49 -22.92
CA SER A 91 3.40 16.80 -23.15
C SER A 91 2.31 17.76 -23.60
N ILE A 92 2.33 19.01 -23.12
CA ILE A 92 1.34 20.06 -23.47
C ILE A 92 1.12 20.14 -25.00
N VAL A 93 2.16 19.79 -25.78
CA VAL A 93 2.13 19.71 -27.24
C VAL A 93 1.09 18.69 -27.76
N GLU A 94 0.91 17.55 -27.06
CA GLU A 94 -0.02 16.49 -27.42
C GLU A 94 -1.48 16.86 -27.09
N THR A 95 -1.69 17.66 -26.04
CA THR A 95 -3.02 18.23 -25.70
C THR A 95 -3.44 19.29 -26.73
N LEU A 96 -2.50 20.08 -27.25
CA LEU A 96 -2.76 21.10 -28.27
C LEU A 96 -2.85 20.52 -29.69
N ALA A 97 -2.35 19.31 -29.93
CA ALA A 97 -2.35 18.66 -31.23
C ALA A 97 -3.66 17.90 -31.55
N SER A 98 -4.64 17.83 -30.64
CA SER A 98 -5.96 17.27 -30.96
C SER A 98 -6.74 18.23 -31.87
N PRO A 99 -7.03 17.87 -33.14
CA PRO A 99 -7.80 18.72 -34.03
C PRO A 99 -9.29 18.45 -33.79
N GLY A 100 -9.93 19.30 -33.01
CA GLY A 100 -11.35 19.12 -32.75
C GLY A 100 -12.02 20.31 -32.08
N THR A 101 -12.21 21.41 -32.82
CA THR A 101 -13.46 22.20 -32.87
C THR A 101 -13.31 23.23 -33.99
N THR A 102 -13.78 22.89 -35.19
CA THR A 102 -14.09 23.90 -36.21
C THR A 102 -15.31 24.70 -35.75
N PRO A 103 -15.25 26.04 -35.68
CA PRO A 103 -16.44 26.83 -35.41
C PRO A 103 -17.36 26.77 -36.64
N ARG A 104 -18.64 26.43 -36.43
CA ARG A 104 -19.69 26.47 -37.45
C ARG A 104 -19.84 27.90 -38.00
N PRO A 105 -19.86 28.12 -39.33
CA PRO A 105 -20.06 29.47 -39.87
C PRO A 105 -21.47 29.98 -39.56
N ALA A 106 -21.57 31.29 -39.28
CA ALA A 106 -22.82 31.99 -39.00
C ALA A 106 -23.73 32.05 -40.24
N PRO A 107 -25.07 32.08 -40.08
CA PRO A 107 -25.98 32.16 -41.21
C PRO A 107 -25.94 33.54 -41.88
N SER A 108 -25.85 33.55 -43.22
CA SER A 108 -25.92 34.77 -44.03
C SER A 108 -27.29 35.40 -43.91
N ARG A 109 -27.32 36.69 -43.57
CA ARG A 109 -28.52 37.52 -43.71
C ARG A 109 -28.75 37.83 -45.19
N SER A 110 -29.94 37.50 -45.66
CA SER A 110 -30.56 38.03 -46.87
C SER A 110 -31.98 38.45 -46.51
#